data_AF-A0AAD5YCP5-F1
#
_entry.id   AF-A0AAD5YCP5-F1
#
_cell.length_a   1.000
_cell.length_b   1.000
_cell.length_c   1.000
_cell.angle_alpha   90.00
_cell.angle_beta   90.00
_cell.angle_gamma   90.00
#
_symmetry.space_group_name_H-M   'P 1'
#
loop_
_entity.id
_entity.type
_entity.pdbx_description
1 polymer ?
#
loop_
_entity_poly.entity_id
_entity_poly.type
_entity_poly.pdbx_seq_one_letter_code
_entity_poly.pdbx_strand_id
1 'polypeptide(L)'
;MAASALVLPPTTPPDYHRIISPTLQLPSDISKPIPVGLLACQPLLLPVGCQCAGDPLRRDLTTTVISCEVAKAQPTSAASKRRKEKNSQVPQDQLLEVVLHDTILFPEGGGQPHDTGLLTAQSGDQWKVVDVKRHGGHAIHYVQIQGNAEAALKAFSSGSVVGVSLGEDGLERRLDHMCMHTSQHLLSAVLETQLNLPTLSWSMTVYPTPSYVEIPRSMTASEIANIQSTANRLVFEGRSVHIEVEELDNQNLPGVAKLESGRSVGKALPTDYTGGVKRTVVIDGVDRNPCCGTHLPSLHNLQLFLIPHTESVARSNASSARLYFLSGPRLITYLTSTHAYLSATSGILSCGAPQVPERVELVVEERKKASKRVEDLESELAAELAKGLIISSGSDEGPIILHKHRIDDSANTLGFLSSISTAFSNEIGTTSNPRPYLLVLSSSPSMQTTSGTTVVMVVGSDEKQVKLVGDALRAKLAVKGGGKGAKWSGKYTGVWKDNKENAQIDEILEALKVPKLPV
;
A
#
# COMPACT_ATOMS: atom_id res chain seq x y z
N MET A 1 -8.74 -16.25 -22.23
CA MET A 1 -7.74 -15.83 -23.25
C MET A 1 -7.42 -14.37 -22.98
N ALA A 2 -6.41 -14.09 -22.14
CA ALA A 2 -5.96 -12.71 -21.93
C ALA A 2 -5.08 -12.36 -23.13
N ALA A 3 -5.57 -11.50 -24.02
CA ALA A 3 -4.73 -10.88 -25.03
C ALA A 3 -3.70 -10.04 -24.28
N SER A 4 -2.45 -10.51 -24.20
CA SER A 4 -1.36 -9.70 -23.68
C SER A 4 -1.18 -8.55 -24.66
N ALA A 5 -1.46 -7.32 -24.22
CA ALA A 5 -1.26 -6.15 -25.05
C ALA A 5 0.23 -6.07 -25.40
N LEU A 6 0.55 -6.34 -26.66
CA LEU A 6 1.91 -6.22 -27.19
C LEU A 6 2.21 -4.72 -27.33
N VAL A 7 2.95 -4.21 -26.36
CA VAL A 7 3.52 -2.87 -26.44
C VAL A 7 4.63 -2.92 -27.48
N LEU A 8 4.53 -2.16 -28.56
CA LEU A 8 5.66 -1.99 -29.47
C LEU A 8 6.83 -1.42 -28.65
N PRO A 9 8.01 -2.07 -28.67
CA PRO A 9 9.15 -1.57 -27.93
C PRO A 9 9.46 -0.14 -28.41
N PRO A 10 9.75 0.80 -27.49
CA PRO A 10 10.12 2.13 -27.90
C PRO A 10 11.37 2.08 -28.79
N THR A 11 11.48 3.04 -29.70
CA THR A 11 12.67 3.24 -30.53
C THR A 11 13.23 4.62 -30.23
N THR A 12 14.53 4.73 -30.00
CA THR A 12 15.18 6.02 -29.74
C THR A 12 15.41 6.78 -31.05
N PRO A 13 14.83 7.98 -31.24
CA PRO A 13 15.13 8.84 -32.36
C PRO A 13 16.59 9.31 -32.35
N PRO A 14 17.21 9.55 -33.52
CA PRO A 14 18.61 10.04 -33.59
C PRO A 14 18.85 11.35 -32.85
N ASP A 15 17.82 12.18 -32.71
CA ASP A 15 17.84 13.51 -32.08
C ASP A 15 17.35 13.48 -30.61
N TYR A 16 17.18 12.30 -30.02
CA TYR A 16 16.75 12.16 -28.62
C TYR A 16 17.71 12.85 -27.66
N HIS A 17 19.02 12.83 -27.92
CA HIS A 17 20.03 13.46 -27.07
C HIS A 17 20.72 14.59 -27.82
N ARG A 18 20.63 15.81 -27.31
CA ARG A 18 21.11 17.03 -27.96
C ARG A 18 22.10 17.75 -27.07
N ILE A 19 23.38 17.77 -27.47
CA ILE A 19 24.37 18.64 -26.85
C ILE A 19 24.23 20.02 -27.50
N ILE A 20 23.72 20.98 -26.72
CA ILE A 20 23.45 22.33 -27.20
C ILE A 20 24.55 23.33 -26.82
N SER A 21 25.55 22.90 -26.02
CA SER A 21 26.77 23.67 -25.79
C SER A 21 27.87 23.31 -26.80
N PRO A 22 28.40 24.26 -27.59
CA PRO A 22 29.45 24.00 -28.57
C PRO A 22 30.81 23.69 -27.93
N THR A 23 31.02 24.04 -26.66
CA THR A 23 32.27 23.85 -25.93
C THR A 23 32.32 22.53 -25.14
N LEU A 24 31.16 21.87 -24.96
CA LEU A 24 31.07 20.66 -24.16
C LEU A 24 31.70 19.47 -24.91
N GLN A 25 32.84 19.02 -24.40
CA GLN A 25 33.52 17.81 -24.87
C GLN A 25 33.37 16.68 -23.86
N LEU A 26 33.14 15.47 -24.37
CA LEU A 26 33.10 14.29 -23.54
C LEU A 26 34.52 13.81 -23.25
N PRO A 27 34.79 13.29 -22.05
CA PRO A 27 36.10 12.73 -21.73
C PRO A 27 36.44 11.58 -22.70
N SER A 28 37.50 11.76 -23.49
CA SER A 28 38.06 10.69 -24.35
C SER A 28 39.09 9.81 -23.61
N ASP A 29 39.47 10.22 -22.40
CA ASP A 29 40.44 9.53 -21.55
C ASP A 29 39.79 8.34 -20.84
N ILE A 30 40.08 7.13 -21.31
CA ILE A 30 39.53 5.87 -20.79
C ILE A 30 39.93 5.58 -19.33
N SER A 31 40.91 6.31 -18.79
CA SER A 31 41.31 6.19 -17.39
C SER A 31 40.41 6.96 -16.42
N LYS A 32 39.47 7.77 -16.94
CA LYS A 32 38.57 8.61 -16.15
C LYS A 32 37.10 8.27 -16.43
N PRO A 33 36.25 8.20 -15.40
CA PRO A 33 34.83 7.90 -15.60
C PRO A 33 34.11 9.08 -16.28
N ILE A 34 33.20 8.77 -17.20
CA ILE A 34 32.27 9.73 -17.76
C ILE A 34 31.27 10.15 -16.67
N PRO A 35 31.09 11.45 -16.41
CA PRO A 35 30.16 11.88 -15.37
C PRO A 35 28.72 11.47 -15.66
N VAL A 36 28.02 10.97 -14.64
CA VAL A 36 26.60 10.55 -14.73
C VAL A 36 25.70 11.68 -15.19
N GLY A 37 25.98 12.92 -14.75
CA GLY A 37 25.18 14.09 -15.12
C GLY A 37 25.23 14.47 -16.60
N LEU A 38 26.23 13.98 -17.34
CA LEU A 38 26.44 14.28 -18.75
C LEU A 38 25.58 13.43 -19.67
N LEU A 39 25.45 12.13 -19.35
CA LEU A 39 24.77 11.17 -20.22
C LEU A 39 23.61 10.44 -19.53
N ALA A 40 23.41 10.59 -18.21
CA ALA A 40 22.50 9.74 -17.44
C ALA A 40 22.68 8.23 -17.76
N CYS A 41 23.93 7.82 -18.02
CA CYS A 41 24.28 6.47 -18.45
C CYS A 41 23.65 6.07 -19.80
N GLN A 42 23.63 7.01 -20.76
CA GLN A 42 23.21 6.82 -22.15
C GLN A 42 24.45 7.00 -23.05
N PRO A 43 25.27 5.94 -23.20
CA PRO A 43 26.54 6.03 -23.90
C PRO A 43 26.31 6.42 -25.37
N LEU A 44 27.21 7.25 -25.88
CA LEU A 44 27.10 7.83 -27.20
C LEU A 44 27.48 6.84 -28.29
N LEU A 45 26.72 6.85 -29.38
CA LEU A 45 27.14 6.26 -30.65
C LEU A 45 28.10 7.25 -31.32
N LEU A 46 29.38 6.89 -31.44
CA LEU A 46 30.32 7.60 -32.33
C LEU A 46 30.43 6.82 -33.65
N PRO A 47 29.81 7.29 -34.75
CA PRO A 47 30.50 7.31 -36.03
C PRO A 47 31.29 8.61 -36.13
N VAL A 48 32.53 8.51 -36.61
CA VAL A 48 33.40 9.64 -36.93
C VAL A 48 32.61 10.65 -37.78
N GLY A 49 32.28 11.82 -37.23
CA GLY A 49 31.72 12.95 -37.97
C GLY A 49 30.22 13.24 -37.87
N CYS A 50 29.44 12.60 -36.99
CA CYS A 50 28.00 12.90 -36.82
C CYS A 50 27.57 13.14 -35.37
N GLN A 51 26.48 13.90 -35.20
CA GLN A 51 25.91 14.37 -33.92
C GLN A 51 25.73 13.24 -32.88
N CYS A 52 26.05 13.56 -31.63
CA CYS A 52 26.06 12.69 -30.46
C CYS A 52 24.66 12.11 -30.10
N ALA A 53 24.32 10.91 -30.57
CA ALA A 53 23.06 10.23 -30.24
C ALA A 53 23.23 9.27 -29.05
N GLY A 54 22.83 9.71 -27.85
CA GLY A 54 22.72 8.86 -26.66
C GLY A 54 21.45 8.03 -26.72
N ASP A 55 21.53 6.74 -26.37
CA ASP A 55 20.39 5.82 -26.44
C ASP A 55 19.91 5.36 -25.04
N PRO A 56 18.75 5.85 -24.53
CA PRO A 56 18.14 5.39 -23.27
C PRO A 56 17.80 3.91 -23.24
N LEU A 57 17.65 3.28 -24.41
CA LEU A 57 17.17 1.92 -24.57
C LEU A 57 18.31 0.93 -24.85
N ARG A 58 19.55 1.42 -24.87
CA ARG A 58 20.72 0.59 -25.10
C ARG A 58 20.82 -0.51 -24.05
N ARG A 59 20.83 -1.75 -24.53
CA ARG A 59 20.84 -2.95 -23.67
C ARG A 59 22.24 -3.37 -23.25
N ASP A 60 23.22 -3.16 -24.12
CA ASP A 60 24.58 -3.67 -23.96
C ASP A 60 25.64 -2.62 -24.30
N LEU A 61 26.72 -2.59 -23.53
CA LEU A 61 27.87 -1.70 -23.69
C LEU A 61 29.16 -2.44 -23.35
N THR A 62 30.20 -2.26 -24.16
CA THR A 62 31.56 -2.65 -23.80
C THR A 62 32.30 -1.43 -23.25
N THR A 63 32.95 -1.57 -22.09
CA THR A 63 33.59 -0.46 -21.37
C THR A 63 34.84 -0.94 -20.63
N THR A 64 35.58 -0.01 -20.03
CA THR A 64 36.81 -0.29 -19.28
C THR A 64 36.58 -0.09 -17.78
N VAL A 65 37.12 -1.00 -16.96
CA VAL A 65 37.14 -0.85 -15.50
C VAL A 65 38.19 0.16 -15.10
N ILE A 66 37.81 1.13 -14.28
CA ILE A 66 38.71 2.17 -13.76
C ILE A 66 39.26 1.75 -12.40
N SER A 67 38.37 1.34 -11.50
CA SER A 67 38.75 0.86 -10.18
C SER A 67 37.79 -0.22 -9.70
N CYS A 68 38.30 -1.06 -8.81
CA CYS A 68 37.58 -2.18 -8.26
C CYS A 68 38.07 -2.44 -6.83
N GLU A 69 37.16 -2.44 -5.86
CA GLU A 69 37.48 -2.76 -4.47
C GLU A 69 36.33 -3.50 -3.78
N VAL A 70 36.63 -4.23 -2.69
CA VAL A 70 35.59 -4.90 -1.90
C VAL A 70 34.87 -3.88 -1.03
N ALA A 71 33.53 -3.86 -1.08
CA ALA A 71 32.70 -2.91 -0.36
C ALA A 71 32.92 -3.05 1.16
N LYS A 72 33.22 -1.93 1.83
CA LYS A 72 33.58 -1.93 3.27
C LYS A 72 32.39 -1.93 4.24
N ALA A 73 31.14 -1.77 3.75
CA ALA A 73 29.88 -2.05 4.45
C ALA A 73 28.70 -1.87 3.46
N GLN A 74 27.59 -2.58 3.66
CA GLN A 74 26.41 -2.45 2.78
C GLN A 74 25.75 -1.06 2.91
N PRO A 75 25.32 -0.43 1.80
CA PRO A 75 24.61 0.84 1.83
C PRO A 75 23.18 0.66 2.38
N THR A 76 22.82 1.46 3.39
CA THR A 76 21.42 1.61 3.80
C THR A 76 20.78 2.72 2.98
N SER A 77 19.73 2.41 2.22
CA SER A 77 19.00 3.43 1.45
C SER A 77 18.37 4.48 2.38
N ALA A 78 18.35 5.75 1.96
CA ALA A 78 17.85 6.88 2.75
C ALA A 78 16.36 6.75 3.14
N ALA A 79 15.58 5.91 2.44
CA ALA A 79 14.18 5.60 2.76
C ALA A 79 14.01 4.73 4.02
N SER A 80 15.06 4.05 4.48
CA SER A 80 15.01 3.11 5.61
C SER A 80 15.06 3.77 7.00
N LYS A 81 15.42 5.05 7.11
CA LYS A 81 15.56 5.75 8.40
C LYS A 81 14.24 5.96 9.17
N ARG A 82 13.05 5.69 8.57
CA ARG A 82 11.75 5.85 9.25
C ARG A 82 10.97 4.57 9.53
N ARG A 83 11.48 3.38 9.19
CA ARG A 83 10.87 2.11 9.60
C ARG A 83 11.95 1.12 10.00
N LYS A 84 12.50 1.33 11.19
CA LYS A 84 13.24 0.29 11.90
C LYS A 84 12.26 -0.43 12.80
N GLU A 85 11.53 -1.40 12.24
CA GLU A 85 11.08 -2.58 12.99
C GLU A 85 10.49 -3.67 12.07
N LYS A 86 11.10 -4.85 12.19
CA LYS A 86 10.66 -6.21 11.82
C LYS A 86 10.84 -6.70 10.37
N ASN A 87 11.80 -7.63 10.29
CA ASN A 87 11.97 -8.76 9.38
C ASN A 87 12.19 -8.48 7.89
N SER A 88 13.46 -8.41 7.51
CA SER A 88 13.97 -9.06 6.29
C SER A 88 15.45 -9.40 6.52
N GLN A 89 15.74 -10.66 6.88
CA GLN A 89 17.09 -11.21 6.83
C GLN A 89 17.39 -11.55 5.37
N VAL A 90 18.18 -10.71 4.70
CA VAL A 90 18.87 -11.09 3.46
C VAL A 90 20.28 -11.54 3.87
N PRO A 91 20.81 -12.67 3.37
CA PRO A 91 22.18 -13.08 3.63
C PRO A 91 23.16 -11.96 3.25
N GLN A 92 24.13 -11.67 4.12
CA GLN A 92 25.17 -10.67 3.88
C GLN A 92 26.24 -11.23 2.94
N ASP A 93 25.93 -11.28 1.65
CA ASP A 93 26.93 -11.54 0.63
C ASP A 93 27.86 -10.31 0.53
N GLN A 94 29.17 -10.54 0.46
CA GLN A 94 30.14 -9.48 0.19
C GLN A 94 29.89 -8.90 -1.21
N LEU A 95 29.98 -7.58 -1.34
CA LEU A 95 29.81 -6.86 -2.59
C LEU A 95 31.14 -6.29 -3.07
N LEU A 96 31.27 -6.16 -4.39
CA LEU A 96 32.38 -5.53 -5.06
C LEU A 96 31.93 -4.18 -5.61
N GLU A 97 32.68 -3.12 -5.33
CA GLU A 97 32.47 -1.78 -5.88
C GLU A 97 33.29 -1.65 -7.16
N VAL A 98 32.62 -1.43 -8.29
CA VAL A 98 33.26 -1.30 -9.60
C VAL A 98 32.93 0.07 -10.20
N VAL A 99 33.96 0.82 -10.55
CA VAL A 99 33.85 2.08 -11.31
C VAL A 99 34.24 1.81 -12.75
N LEU A 100 33.37 2.20 -13.68
CA LEU A 100 33.55 2.00 -15.11
C LEU A 100 33.82 3.35 -15.79
N HIS A 101 34.52 3.32 -16.92
CA HIS A 101 34.70 4.49 -17.78
C HIS A 101 33.36 5.01 -18.28
N ASP A 102 32.59 4.13 -18.90
CA ASP A 102 31.23 4.38 -19.37
C ASP A 102 30.29 3.28 -18.86
N THR A 103 29.01 3.59 -18.68
CA THR A 103 28.00 2.64 -18.21
C THR A 103 26.63 2.93 -18.80
N ILE A 104 25.86 1.88 -19.02
CA ILE A 104 24.43 1.94 -19.34
C ILE A 104 23.54 1.81 -18.12
N LEU A 105 24.07 1.52 -16.92
CA LEU A 105 23.25 1.29 -15.73
C LEU A 105 23.04 2.61 -14.98
N PHE A 106 21.78 3.03 -14.84
CA PHE A 106 21.44 4.28 -14.15
C PHE A 106 21.64 4.12 -12.63
N PRO A 107 22.40 5.03 -11.97
CA PRO A 107 22.64 4.98 -10.53
C PRO A 107 21.41 5.37 -9.73
N GLU A 108 21.14 6.64 -9.48
CA GLU A 108 19.88 7.11 -8.90
C GLU A 108 19.85 8.61 -9.11
N GLY A 109 18.65 9.19 -9.19
CA GLY A 109 18.55 10.63 -9.39
C GLY A 109 17.16 11.12 -9.70
N GLY A 110 16.83 12.32 -9.26
CA GLY A 110 15.54 12.96 -9.54
C GLY A 110 14.34 12.27 -8.92
N GLY A 111 14.52 11.29 -8.01
CA GLY A 111 13.45 10.45 -7.47
C GLY A 111 13.33 9.07 -8.15
N GLN A 112 14.11 8.83 -9.21
CA GLN A 112 14.20 7.53 -9.87
C GLN A 112 15.22 6.61 -9.17
N PRO A 113 14.85 5.37 -8.80
CA PRO A 113 15.76 4.34 -8.31
C PRO A 113 16.73 3.81 -9.38
N HIS A 114 17.76 3.13 -8.90
CA HIS A 114 18.79 2.49 -9.72
C HIS A 114 18.26 1.41 -10.64
N ASP A 115 19.00 1.20 -11.73
CA ASP A 115 18.88 -0.01 -12.53
C ASP A 115 19.63 -1.18 -11.90
N THR A 116 19.36 -2.36 -12.44
CA THR A 116 20.07 -3.60 -12.16
C THR A 116 20.53 -4.19 -13.47
N GLY A 117 21.54 -5.06 -13.43
CA GLY A 117 22.07 -5.64 -14.65
C GLY A 117 23.19 -6.64 -14.38
N LEU A 118 24.03 -6.82 -15.39
CA LEU A 118 25.12 -7.79 -15.41
C LEU A 118 26.41 -7.13 -15.89
N LEU A 119 27.53 -7.50 -15.27
CA LEU A 119 28.86 -7.27 -15.81
C LEU A 119 29.45 -8.60 -16.30
N THR A 120 29.99 -8.60 -17.52
CA THR A 120 30.66 -9.76 -18.12
C THR A 120 32.16 -9.49 -18.14
N ALA A 121 32.93 -10.29 -17.42
CA ALA A 121 34.39 -10.21 -17.41
C ALA A 121 34.98 -10.73 -18.74
N GLN A 122 36.28 -10.48 -18.98
CA GLN A 122 36.97 -10.98 -20.18
C GLN A 122 36.96 -12.51 -20.30
N SER A 123 36.89 -13.21 -19.16
CA SER A 123 36.75 -14.68 -19.13
C SER A 123 35.40 -15.17 -19.68
N GLY A 124 34.42 -14.29 -19.82
CA GLY A 124 33.02 -14.62 -20.14
C GLY A 124 32.14 -14.81 -18.91
N ASP A 125 32.70 -14.75 -17.70
CA ASP A 125 31.93 -14.90 -16.46
C ASP A 125 30.99 -13.72 -16.24
N GLN A 126 29.73 -14.00 -15.89
CA GLN A 126 28.69 -13.00 -15.65
C GLN A 126 28.45 -12.77 -14.15
N TRP A 127 28.46 -11.50 -13.76
CA TRP A 127 28.33 -11.05 -12.39
C TRP A 127 27.16 -10.09 -12.25
N LYS A 128 26.33 -10.28 -11.22
CA LYS A 128 25.10 -9.52 -11.04
C LYS A 128 25.36 -8.18 -10.37
N VAL A 129 24.90 -7.11 -10.99
CA VAL A 129 24.87 -5.76 -10.40
C VAL A 129 23.55 -5.60 -9.65
N VAL A 130 23.63 -5.45 -8.32
CA VAL A 130 22.47 -5.40 -7.43
C VAL A 130 22.09 -3.99 -7.00
N ASP A 131 23.02 -3.05 -7.04
CA ASP A 131 22.80 -1.63 -6.75
C ASP A 131 23.78 -0.79 -7.58
N VAL A 132 23.39 0.44 -7.90
CA VAL A 132 24.25 1.41 -8.55
C VAL A 132 24.02 2.75 -7.85
N LYS A 133 25.08 3.36 -7.34
CA LYS A 133 25.00 4.62 -6.60
C LYS A 133 25.80 5.71 -7.27
N ARG A 134 25.31 6.94 -7.12
CA ARG A 134 26.04 8.13 -7.55
C ARG A 134 26.91 8.62 -6.40
N HIS A 135 28.21 8.69 -6.61
CA HIS A 135 29.16 9.31 -5.69
C HIS A 135 29.86 10.46 -6.42
N GLY A 136 29.51 11.69 -6.06
CA GLY A 136 29.92 12.89 -6.79
C GLY A 136 29.43 12.86 -8.24
N GLY A 137 30.38 12.84 -9.18
CA GLY A 137 30.11 12.75 -10.62
C GLY A 137 29.95 11.33 -11.15
N HIS A 138 30.21 10.29 -10.37
CA HIS A 138 30.49 8.94 -10.89
C HIS A 138 29.45 7.90 -10.46
N ALA A 139 29.26 6.88 -11.30
CA ALA A 139 28.47 5.70 -10.97
C ALA A 139 29.36 4.63 -10.35
N ILE A 140 29.01 4.19 -9.14
CA ILE A 140 29.61 3.03 -8.47
C ILE A 140 28.64 1.86 -8.59
N HIS A 141 29.11 0.76 -9.16
CA HIS A 141 28.32 -0.45 -9.37
C HIS A 141 28.63 -1.44 -8.24
N TYR A 142 27.60 -1.87 -7.52
CA TYR A 142 27.71 -2.90 -6.50
C TYR A 142 27.41 -4.26 -7.11
N VAL A 143 28.46 -5.07 -7.25
CA VAL A 143 28.42 -6.37 -7.91
C VAL A 143 28.43 -7.46 -6.84
N GLN A 144 27.52 -8.43 -6.95
CA GLN A 144 27.46 -9.56 -6.03
C GLN A 144 28.65 -10.50 -6.25
N ILE A 145 29.43 -10.76 -5.20
CA ILE A 145 30.57 -11.67 -5.29
C ILE A 145 30.07 -13.12 -5.32
N GLN A 146 30.34 -13.82 -6.42
CA GLN A 146 30.13 -15.27 -6.53
C GLN A 146 31.42 -15.99 -6.11
N GLY A 147 31.42 -16.61 -4.93
CA GLY A 147 32.57 -17.38 -4.43
C GLY A 147 33.63 -16.52 -3.72
N ASN A 148 34.86 -16.47 -4.25
CA ASN A 148 36.00 -15.79 -3.61
C ASN A 148 36.17 -14.34 -4.10
N ALA A 149 36.38 -13.41 -3.16
CA ALA A 149 36.65 -12.00 -3.44
C ALA A 149 37.90 -11.77 -4.30
N GLU A 150 38.94 -12.61 -4.19
CA GLU A 150 40.14 -12.47 -5.03
C GLU A 150 39.86 -12.73 -6.50
N ALA A 151 38.99 -13.70 -6.80
CA ALA A 151 38.58 -13.99 -8.18
C ALA A 151 37.78 -12.82 -8.77
N ALA A 152 36.91 -12.21 -7.96
CA ALA A 152 36.15 -11.01 -8.34
C ALA A 152 37.07 -9.80 -8.61
N LEU A 153 38.03 -9.54 -7.73
CA LEU A 153 39.04 -8.47 -7.92
C LEU A 153 39.89 -8.69 -9.17
N LYS A 154 40.25 -9.95 -9.47
CA LYS A 154 41.00 -10.30 -10.67
C LYS A 154 40.16 -10.10 -11.94
N ALA A 155 38.89 -10.51 -11.92
CA ALA A 155 37.96 -10.39 -13.05
C ALA A 155 37.70 -8.94 -13.45
N PHE A 156 37.72 -8.02 -12.48
CA PHE A 156 37.45 -6.59 -12.67
C PHE A 156 38.68 -5.72 -12.35
N SER A 157 39.89 -6.18 -12.66
CA SER A 157 41.09 -5.39 -12.41
C SER A 157 41.11 -4.10 -13.23
N SER A 158 41.69 -3.02 -12.69
CA SER A 158 41.81 -1.73 -13.40
C SER A 158 42.42 -1.90 -14.79
N GLY A 159 41.80 -1.29 -15.81
CA GLY A 159 42.16 -1.42 -17.21
C GLY A 159 41.49 -2.59 -17.95
N SER A 160 40.80 -3.50 -17.25
CA SER A 160 40.11 -4.62 -17.89
C SER A 160 38.92 -4.14 -18.73
N VAL A 161 38.76 -4.73 -19.92
CA VAL A 161 37.59 -4.50 -20.78
C VAL A 161 36.47 -5.45 -20.36
N VAL A 162 35.28 -4.91 -20.12
CA VAL A 162 34.12 -5.67 -19.63
C VAL A 162 32.86 -5.34 -20.43
N GLY A 163 31.95 -6.30 -20.51
CA GLY A 163 30.59 -6.08 -21.00
C GLY A 163 29.68 -5.61 -19.86
N VAL A 164 28.79 -4.67 -20.14
CA VAL A 164 27.70 -4.21 -19.28
C VAL A 164 26.41 -4.54 -20.00
N SER A 165 25.48 -5.21 -19.33
CA SER A 165 24.15 -5.51 -19.88
C SER A 165 23.07 -5.20 -18.86
N LEU A 166 21.93 -4.66 -19.31
CA LEU A 166 20.73 -4.57 -18.46
C LEU A 166 20.14 -5.97 -18.21
N GLY A 167 20.33 -6.92 -19.13
CA GLY A 167 19.56 -8.17 -19.13
C GLY A 167 18.05 -7.93 -19.30
N GLU A 168 17.26 -8.99 -19.26
CA GLU A 168 15.79 -8.87 -19.42
C GLU A 168 15.15 -8.18 -18.20
N ASP A 169 15.43 -8.66 -16.97
CA ASP A 169 14.88 -8.06 -15.74
C ASP A 169 15.27 -6.58 -15.57
N GLY A 170 16.53 -6.23 -15.88
CA GLY A 170 17.00 -4.85 -15.80
C GLY A 170 16.38 -3.96 -16.87
N LEU A 171 16.10 -4.51 -18.06
CA LEU A 171 15.40 -3.78 -19.12
C LEU A 171 13.93 -3.54 -18.76
N GLU A 172 13.22 -4.53 -18.25
CA GLU A 172 11.84 -4.36 -17.78
C GLU A 172 11.76 -3.27 -16.71
N ARG A 173 12.70 -3.30 -15.74
CA ARG A 173 12.85 -2.27 -14.71
C ARG A 173 13.14 -0.90 -15.31
N ARG A 174 14.08 -0.80 -16.26
CA ARG A 174 14.45 0.45 -16.93
C ARG A 174 13.23 1.06 -17.63
N LEU A 175 12.49 0.26 -18.40
CA LEU A 175 11.31 0.73 -19.14
C LEU A 175 10.19 1.17 -18.19
N ASP A 176 9.97 0.43 -17.10
CA ASP A 176 9.02 0.79 -16.06
C ASP A 176 9.37 2.16 -15.42
N HIS A 177 10.64 2.34 -15.04
CA HIS A 177 11.14 3.58 -14.48
C HIS A 177 10.99 4.76 -15.45
N MET A 178 11.42 4.59 -16.71
CA MET A 178 11.29 5.61 -17.75
C MET A 178 9.83 6.01 -17.98
N CYS A 179 8.93 5.02 -17.97
CA CYS A 179 7.49 5.22 -18.15
C CYS A 179 6.91 6.09 -17.03
N MET A 180 7.21 5.75 -15.77
CA MET A 180 6.71 6.50 -14.61
C MET A 180 7.32 7.88 -14.48
N HIS A 181 8.61 8.04 -14.80
CA HIS A 181 9.27 9.34 -14.76
C HIS A 181 8.70 10.28 -15.84
N THR A 182 8.55 9.79 -17.08
CA THR A 182 7.92 10.55 -18.17
C THR A 182 6.47 10.90 -17.84
N SER A 183 5.73 9.96 -17.24
CA SER A 183 4.36 10.18 -16.75
C SER A 183 4.28 11.28 -15.68
N GLN A 184 5.25 11.33 -14.76
CA GLN A 184 5.29 12.36 -13.73
C GLN A 184 5.52 13.76 -14.32
N HIS A 185 6.44 13.89 -15.29
CA HIS A 185 6.67 15.16 -15.99
C HIS A 185 5.42 15.62 -16.73
N LEU A 186 4.78 14.72 -17.49
CA LEU A 186 3.52 14.99 -18.16
C LEU A 186 2.45 15.47 -17.17
N LEU A 187 2.23 14.74 -16.06
CA LEU A 187 1.23 15.09 -15.06
C LEU A 187 1.52 16.45 -14.43
N SER A 188 2.77 16.71 -14.05
CA SER A 188 3.18 17.96 -13.40
C SER A 188 2.98 19.15 -14.35
N ALA A 189 3.38 19.02 -15.61
CA ALA A 189 3.19 20.06 -16.61
C ALA A 189 1.71 20.34 -16.85
N VAL A 190 0.86 19.32 -16.95
CA VAL A 190 -0.59 19.50 -17.14
C VAL A 190 -1.24 20.17 -15.91
N LEU A 191 -0.87 19.77 -14.69
CA LEU A 191 -1.35 20.40 -13.45
C LEU A 191 -0.95 21.87 -13.35
N GLU A 192 0.31 22.20 -13.65
CA GLU A 192 0.83 23.56 -13.57
C GLU A 192 0.29 24.46 -14.69
N THR A 193 0.06 23.92 -15.88
CA THR A 193 -0.44 24.70 -17.02
C THR A 193 -1.94 24.99 -16.90
N GLN A 194 -2.76 24.00 -16.52
CA GLN A 194 -4.21 24.15 -16.50
C GLN A 194 -4.75 24.69 -15.18
N LEU A 195 -4.13 24.34 -14.05
CA LEU A 195 -4.66 24.64 -12.72
C LEU A 195 -3.72 25.51 -11.88
N ASN A 196 -2.53 25.87 -12.42
CA ASN A 196 -1.49 26.57 -11.68
C ASN A 196 -1.12 25.85 -10.36
N LEU A 197 -1.15 24.51 -10.38
CA LEU A 197 -0.84 23.67 -9.23
C LEU A 197 0.60 23.14 -9.35
N PRO A 198 1.54 23.63 -8.53
CA PRO A 198 2.91 23.14 -8.57
C PRO A 198 3.03 21.76 -7.90
N THR A 199 3.89 20.91 -8.44
CA THR A 199 4.31 19.67 -7.77
C THR A 199 5.20 20.00 -6.57
N LEU A 200 4.76 19.58 -5.38
CA LEU A 200 5.48 19.74 -4.11
C LEU A 200 6.52 18.64 -3.91
N SER A 201 6.12 17.40 -4.18
CA SER A 201 6.97 16.21 -4.10
C SER A 201 6.44 15.17 -5.08
N TRP A 202 7.25 14.17 -5.41
CA TRP A 202 6.79 12.99 -6.13
C TRP A 202 7.50 11.75 -5.62
N SER A 203 6.92 10.59 -5.87
CA SER A 203 7.52 9.31 -5.51
C SER A 203 7.21 8.25 -6.56
N MET A 204 8.26 7.60 -7.05
CA MET A 204 8.14 6.37 -7.81
C MET A 204 8.11 5.18 -6.86
N THR A 205 6.93 4.61 -6.69
CA THR A 205 6.70 3.47 -5.80
C THR A 205 7.03 2.15 -6.49
N VAL A 206 7.25 1.11 -5.69
CA VAL A 206 7.31 -0.27 -6.18
C VAL A 206 5.88 -0.74 -6.48
N TYR A 207 5.66 -1.22 -7.71
CA TYR A 207 4.39 -1.84 -8.12
C TYR A 207 4.10 -3.06 -7.21
N PRO A 208 2.86 -3.29 -6.73
CA PRO A 208 1.57 -2.82 -7.25
C PRO A 208 1.08 -1.45 -6.78
N THR A 209 1.82 -0.77 -5.90
CA THR A 209 1.42 0.56 -5.44
C THR A 209 1.64 1.57 -6.57
N PRO A 210 0.65 2.39 -6.96
CA PRO A 210 0.84 3.44 -7.97
C PRO A 210 1.83 4.53 -7.52
N SER A 211 2.56 5.10 -8.48
CA SER A 211 3.39 6.29 -8.24
C SER A 211 2.50 7.49 -7.94
N TYR A 212 3.03 8.54 -7.29
CA TYR A 212 2.24 9.74 -7.01
C TYR A 212 3.01 11.04 -7.11
N VAL A 213 2.27 12.12 -7.36
CA VAL A 213 2.70 13.51 -7.13
C VAL A 213 1.92 14.11 -5.98
N GLU A 214 2.56 14.92 -5.15
CA GLU A 214 1.92 15.68 -4.09
C GLU A 214 1.69 17.13 -4.54
N ILE A 215 0.47 17.62 -4.36
CA ILE A 215 0.04 18.97 -4.74
C ILE A 215 -0.50 19.75 -3.53
N PRO A 216 -0.60 21.09 -3.61
CA PRO A 216 -0.92 21.94 -2.46
C PRO A 216 -2.37 21.87 -1.96
N ARG A 217 -3.27 21.18 -2.66
CA ARG A 217 -4.68 21.02 -2.26
C ARG A 217 -5.31 19.79 -2.91
N SER A 218 -6.44 19.34 -2.35
CA SER A 218 -7.29 18.34 -2.99
C SER A 218 -7.91 18.88 -4.30
N MET A 219 -8.23 17.95 -5.20
CA MET A 219 -8.87 18.23 -6.48
C MET A 219 -10.29 17.72 -6.51
N THR A 220 -11.15 18.42 -7.23
CA THR A 220 -12.51 17.95 -7.51
C THR A 220 -12.49 16.81 -8.52
N ALA A 221 -13.56 16.00 -8.56
CA ALA A 221 -13.69 14.94 -9.55
C ALA A 221 -13.63 15.46 -11.00
N SER A 222 -14.17 16.66 -11.25
CA SER A 222 -14.12 17.32 -12.58
C SER A 222 -12.70 17.74 -12.96
N GLU A 223 -11.93 18.29 -12.03
CA GLU A 223 -10.52 18.63 -12.25
C GLU A 223 -9.70 17.38 -12.57
N ILE A 224 -9.88 16.29 -11.81
CA ILE A 224 -9.18 15.02 -12.04
C ILE A 224 -9.52 14.46 -13.44
N ALA A 225 -10.80 14.45 -13.80
CA ALA A 225 -11.24 13.98 -15.11
C ALA A 225 -10.65 14.80 -16.26
N ASN A 226 -10.60 16.13 -16.12
CA ASN A 226 -10.04 17.03 -17.14
C ASN A 226 -8.52 16.85 -17.30
N ILE A 227 -7.79 16.74 -16.19
CA ILE A 227 -6.34 16.51 -16.19
C ILE A 227 -6.01 15.15 -16.82
N GLN A 228 -6.74 14.10 -16.44
CA GLN A 228 -6.57 12.77 -17.04
C GLN A 228 -6.90 12.77 -18.54
N SER A 229 -7.99 13.44 -18.96
CA SER A 229 -8.36 13.56 -20.37
C SER A 229 -7.26 14.29 -21.17
N THR A 230 -6.73 15.38 -20.63
CA THR A 230 -5.63 16.12 -21.26
C THR A 230 -4.36 15.28 -21.37
N ALA A 231 -3.96 14.59 -20.30
CA ALA A 231 -2.80 13.71 -20.31
C ALA A 231 -2.94 12.61 -21.38
N ASN A 232 -4.10 11.94 -21.45
CA ASN A 232 -4.37 10.94 -22.48
C ASN A 232 -4.36 11.52 -23.89
N ARG A 233 -4.88 12.73 -24.10
CA ARG A 233 -4.80 13.40 -25.41
C ARG A 233 -3.35 13.63 -25.84
N LEU A 234 -2.50 14.13 -24.93
CA LEU A 234 -1.08 14.36 -25.22
C LEU A 234 -0.31 13.04 -25.46
N VAL A 235 -0.67 11.98 -24.74
CA VAL A 235 -0.17 10.61 -24.99
C VAL A 235 -0.58 10.12 -26.37
N PHE A 236 -1.84 10.32 -26.76
CA PHE A 236 -2.35 9.94 -28.08
C PHE A 236 -1.69 10.72 -29.22
N GLU A 237 -1.48 12.03 -29.03
CA GLU A 237 -0.71 12.88 -29.97
C GLU A 237 0.74 12.42 -30.13
N GLY A 238 1.29 11.70 -29.14
CA GLY A 238 2.62 11.12 -29.23
C GLY A 238 3.75 12.15 -29.21
N ARG A 239 3.61 13.24 -28.44
CA ARG A 239 4.62 14.31 -28.35
C ARG A 239 6.01 13.72 -28.11
N SER A 240 6.99 14.18 -28.89
CA SER A 240 8.39 13.80 -28.76
C SER A 240 8.94 14.21 -27.40
N VAL A 241 9.84 13.38 -26.89
CA VAL A 241 10.59 13.64 -25.68
C VAL A 241 12.07 13.54 -26.00
N HIS A 242 12.81 14.57 -25.68
CA HIS A 242 14.25 14.64 -25.94
C HIS A 242 14.98 15.31 -24.77
N ILE A 243 16.30 15.14 -24.77
CA ILE A 243 17.21 15.60 -23.74
C ILE A 243 18.10 16.69 -24.34
N GLU A 244 18.15 17.83 -23.68
CA GLU A 244 19.11 18.89 -23.97
C GLU A 244 20.18 18.93 -22.88
N VAL A 245 21.44 19.02 -23.31
CA VAL A 245 22.61 19.08 -22.42
C VAL A 245 23.39 20.35 -22.71
N GLU A 246 23.51 21.21 -21.70
CA GLU A 246 24.21 22.51 -21.78
C GLU A 246 25.26 22.65 -20.68
N GLU A 247 26.38 23.33 -20.97
CA GLU A 247 27.32 23.74 -19.93
C GLU A 247 26.73 24.89 -19.13
N LEU A 248 26.88 24.81 -17.81
CA LEU A 248 26.56 25.94 -16.94
C LEU A 248 27.85 26.69 -16.63
N ASP A 249 28.01 27.85 -17.26
CA ASP A 249 29.05 28.80 -16.86
C ASP A 249 28.63 29.47 -15.55
N ASN A 250 29.48 29.42 -14.53
CA ASN A 250 29.21 29.95 -13.19
C ASN A 250 28.90 31.46 -13.18
N GLN A 251 29.13 32.17 -14.30
CA GLN A 251 28.89 33.60 -14.46
C GLN A 251 27.50 33.95 -15.03
N ASN A 252 26.79 33.00 -15.65
CA ASN A 252 25.49 33.23 -16.28
C ASN A 252 24.49 32.18 -15.81
N LEU A 253 23.84 32.41 -14.67
CA LEU A 253 22.58 31.72 -14.33
C LEU A 253 21.54 32.15 -15.38
N PRO A 254 21.13 31.28 -16.33
CA PRO A 254 20.17 31.70 -17.34
C PRO A 254 18.83 31.94 -16.66
N GLY A 255 18.23 33.10 -16.90
CA GLY A 255 16.83 33.34 -16.61
C GLY A 255 15.98 32.25 -17.26
N VAL A 256 14.98 31.77 -16.52
CA VAL A 256 14.06 30.71 -16.92
C VAL A 256 13.63 30.89 -18.39
N ALA A 257 13.98 29.92 -19.26
CA ALA A 257 13.66 29.99 -20.67
C ALA A 257 12.14 30.11 -20.86
N LYS A 258 11.71 31.08 -21.68
CA LYS A 258 10.31 31.27 -22.05
C LYS A 258 9.99 30.41 -23.26
N LEU A 259 9.00 29.53 -23.16
CA LEU A 259 8.39 28.85 -24.31
C LEU A 259 7.68 29.88 -25.21
N GLU A 260 7.42 29.55 -26.49
CA GLU A 260 6.64 30.39 -27.43
C GLU A 260 5.25 30.76 -26.90
N SER A 261 4.72 29.98 -25.94
CA SER A 261 3.50 30.28 -25.19
C SER A 261 3.64 31.40 -24.13
N GLY A 262 4.82 32.02 -24.02
CA GLY A 262 5.11 33.12 -23.08
C GLY A 262 5.44 32.70 -21.64
N ARG A 263 5.54 31.39 -21.35
CA ARG A 263 5.75 30.84 -19.99
C ARG A 263 7.22 30.56 -19.69
N SER A 264 7.72 31.07 -18.56
CA SER A 264 8.97 30.64 -17.91
C SER A 264 8.74 29.28 -17.21
N VAL A 265 9.38 28.21 -17.70
CA VAL A 265 9.35 26.86 -17.09
C VAL A 265 10.77 26.46 -16.67
N GLY A 266 10.92 26.09 -15.39
CA GLY A 266 12.18 25.64 -14.79
C GLY A 266 12.34 26.10 -13.33
N LYS A 267 12.34 25.14 -12.39
CA LYS A 267 12.82 25.41 -11.02
C LYS A 267 14.34 25.55 -11.02
N ALA A 268 14.86 26.41 -10.14
CA ALA A 268 16.29 26.64 -9.94
C ALA A 268 17.04 25.33 -9.65
N LEU A 269 18.33 25.28 -10.03
CA LEU A 269 19.21 24.13 -9.84
C LEU A 269 19.22 23.68 -8.37
N PRO A 270 19.25 22.37 -8.08
CA PRO A 270 19.43 21.84 -6.73
C PRO A 270 20.70 22.37 -6.05
N THR A 271 20.67 22.55 -4.72
CA THR A 271 21.78 23.12 -3.94
C THR A 271 23.03 22.22 -3.86
N ASP A 272 22.89 20.94 -4.17
CA ASP A 272 23.96 19.94 -4.26
C ASP A 272 24.61 19.85 -5.65
N TYR A 273 24.23 20.74 -6.58
CA TYR A 273 24.81 20.81 -7.91
C TYR A 273 26.26 21.33 -7.87
N THR A 274 27.22 20.48 -8.23
CA THR A 274 28.66 20.74 -8.15
C THR A 274 29.26 21.47 -9.37
N GLY A 275 28.43 22.02 -10.26
CA GLY A 275 28.88 22.64 -11.52
C GLY A 275 29.09 21.65 -12.68
N GLY A 276 29.33 22.18 -13.88
CA GLY A 276 29.71 21.42 -15.08
C GLY A 276 28.65 21.41 -16.18
N VAL A 277 27.59 20.61 -16.04
CA VAL A 277 26.61 20.33 -17.10
C VAL A 277 25.17 20.22 -16.58
N LYS A 278 24.23 20.90 -17.24
CA LYS A 278 22.79 20.83 -16.99
C LYS A 278 22.09 19.96 -18.03
N ARG A 279 21.36 18.96 -17.54
CA ARG A 279 20.48 18.10 -18.33
C ARG A 279 19.04 18.55 -18.18
N THR A 280 18.40 18.84 -19.31
CA THR A 280 17.00 19.28 -19.39
C THR A 280 16.21 18.27 -20.19
N VAL A 281 15.09 17.81 -19.64
CA VAL A 281 14.13 16.97 -20.34
C VAL A 281 13.09 17.88 -20.97
N VAL A 282 12.84 17.68 -22.26
CA VAL A 282 11.87 18.44 -23.04
C VAL A 282 10.80 17.49 -23.54
N ILE A 283 9.54 17.82 -23.26
CA ILE A 283 8.36 17.19 -23.86
C ILE A 283 7.76 18.24 -24.79
N ASP A 284 7.76 17.97 -26.09
CA ASP A 284 7.54 19.01 -27.11
C ASP A 284 6.20 19.75 -26.95
N GLY A 285 6.31 21.05 -26.66
CA GLY A 285 5.17 21.94 -26.42
C GLY A 285 4.38 21.64 -25.15
N VAL A 286 4.91 20.83 -24.23
CA VAL A 286 4.27 20.44 -22.97
C VAL A 286 5.14 20.82 -21.76
N ASP A 287 6.40 20.37 -21.75
CA ASP A 287 7.28 20.52 -20.59
C ASP A 287 8.73 20.81 -20.98
N ARG A 288 9.45 21.56 -20.14
CA ARG A 288 10.91 21.75 -20.25
C ARG A 288 11.50 21.93 -18.85
N ASN A 289 12.02 20.86 -18.26
CA ASN A 289 12.47 20.86 -16.87
C ASN A 289 13.87 20.23 -16.69
N PRO A 290 14.72 20.79 -15.81
CA PRO A 290 15.96 20.15 -15.42
C PRO A 290 15.67 18.81 -14.75
N CYS A 291 16.21 17.72 -15.31
CA CYS A 291 16.03 16.39 -14.76
C CYS A 291 17.18 15.47 -15.18
N CYS A 292 17.62 14.64 -14.24
CA CYS A 292 18.72 13.69 -14.43
C CYS A 292 18.25 12.25 -14.69
N GLY A 293 16.96 11.95 -14.62
CA GLY A 293 16.44 10.58 -14.78
C GLY A 293 16.28 10.14 -16.23
N THR A 294 15.93 8.87 -16.45
CA THR A 294 15.72 8.33 -17.80
C THR A 294 14.28 8.54 -18.26
N HIS A 295 14.07 8.82 -19.54
CA HIS A 295 12.76 9.15 -20.11
C HIS A 295 12.50 8.39 -21.40
N LEU A 296 11.23 8.05 -21.63
CA LEU A 296 10.80 7.47 -22.90
C LEU A 296 10.97 8.51 -24.02
N PRO A 297 11.26 8.10 -25.27
CA PRO A 297 11.50 9.02 -26.38
C PRO A 297 10.23 9.68 -26.94
N SER A 298 9.05 9.18 -26.57
CA SER A 298 7.76 9.77 -26.94
C SER A 298 6.72 9.50 -25.87
N LEU A 299 5.76 10.43 -25.71
CA LEU A 299 4.58 10.19 -24.88
C LEU A 299 3.73 9.03 -25.39
N HIS A 300 3.79 8.67 -26.68
CA HIS A 300 3.06 7.54 -27.23
C HIS A 300 3.42 6.23 -26.52
N ASN A 301 4.66 6.11 -26.05
CA ASN A 301 5.13 4.92 -25.34
C ASN A 301 4.44 4.72 -23.97
N LEU A 302 3.81 5.76 -23.41
CA LEU A 302 2.96 5.64 -22.22
C LEU A 302 1.66 4.89 -22.50
N GLN A 303 1.18 4.90 -23.75
CA GLN A 303 -0.07 4.31 -24.26
C GLN A 303 -1.34 4.90 -23.65
N LEU A 304 -1.49 4.79 -22.33
CA LEU A 304 -2.62 5.27 -21.55
C LEU A 304 -2.12 5.90 -20.26
N PHE A 305 -2.92 6.81 -19.70
CA PHE A 305 -2.66 7.47 -18.43
C PHE A 305 -3.90 7.39 -17.53
N LEU A 306 -3.75 6.96 -16.29
CA LEU A 306 -4.85 6.82 -15.33
C LEU A 306 -4.48 7.42 -13.98
N ILE A 307 -5.41 8.16 -13.37
CA ILE A 307 -5.36 8.61 -11.98
C ILE A 307 -6.37 7.75 -11.19
N PRO A 308 -5.96 6.57 -10.66
CA PRO A 308 -6.92 5.65 -10.05
C PRO A 308 -7.56 6.19 -8.76
N HIS A 309 -6.84 6.99 -7.98
CA HIS A 309 -7.35 7.60 -6.75
C HIS A 309 -6.49 8.78 -6.28
N THR A 310 -7.02 9.50 -5.29
CA THR A 310 -6.32 10.60 -4.61
C THR A 310 -6.40 10.44 -3.11
N GLU A 311 -5.36 10.83 -2.38
CA GLU A 311 -5.32 10.80 -0.92
C GLU A 311 -5.07 12.21 -0.38
N SER A 312 -5.92 12.68 0.53
CA SER A 312 -5.68 13.95 1.22
C SER A 312 -4.69 13.74 2.36
N VAL A 313 -3.65 14.56 2.41
CA VAL A 313 -2.60 14.52 3.43
C VAL A 313 -2.75 15.74 4.34
N ALA A 314 -3.30 15.51 5.53
CA ALA A 314 -3.40 16.56 6.55
C ALA A 314 -2.07 16.67 7.31
N ARG A 315 -1.43 17.84 7.25
CA ARG A 315 -0.33 18.24 8.15
C ARG A 315 -0.85 19.33 9.09
N SER A 316 -0.21 19.46 10.25
CA SER A 316 -0.65 20.34 11.35
C SER A 316 -1.04 21.76 10.92
N ASN A 317 -0.40 22.31 9.86
CA ASN A 317 -0.62 23.67 9.38
C ASN A 317 -0.97 23.77 7.87
N ALA A 318 -1.15 22.65 7.16
CA ALA A 318 -1.47 22.65 5.72
C ALA A 318 -2.07 21.31 5.26
N SER A 319 -3.03 21.36 4.33
CA SER A 319 -3.55 20.19 3.62
C SER A 319 -2.93 20.09 2.24
N SER A 320 -2.26 18.99 1.92
CA SER A 320 -1.84 18.64 0.56
C SER A 320 -2.64 17.43 0.07
N ALA A 321 -2.51 17.09 -1.21
CA ALA A 321 -3.10 15.87 -1.75
C ALA A 321 -2.09 15.10 -2.60
N ARG A 322 -2.13 13.78 -2.51
CA ARG A 322 -1.39 12.88 -3.38
C ARG A 322 -2.29 12.43 -4.52
N LEU A 323 -1.85 12.67 -5.75
CA LEU A 323 -2.45 12.13 -6.96
C LEU A 323 -1.66 10.90 -7.37
N TYR A 324 -2.27 9.74 -7.23
CA TYR A 324 -1.70 8.49 -7.66
C TYR A 324 -1.94 8.33 -9.17
N PHE A 325 -0.93 7.86 -9.91
CA PHE A 325 -1.01 7.69 -11.35
C PHE A 325 -0.35 6.38 -11.82
N LEU A 326 -0.84 5.88 -12.95
CA LEU A 326 -0.36 4.69 -13.65
C LEU A 326 -0.34 4.96 -15.15
N SER A 327 0.65 4.41 -15.84
CA SER A 327 0.78 4.41 -17.30
C SER A 327 1.48 3.15 -17.79
N GLY A 328 1.44 2.90 -19.10
CA GLY A 328 2.19 1.83 -19.76
C GLY A 328 1.95 0.43 -19.15
N PRO A 329 3.01 -0.40 -18.97
CA PRO A 329 2.87 -1.77 -18.48
C PRO A 329 2.18 -1.90 -17.12
N ARG A 330 2.45 -0.99 -16.17
CA ARG A 330 1.78 -0.98 -14.86
C ARG A 330 0.27 -0.79 -15.02
N LEU A 331 -0.14 0.13 -15.89
CA LEU A 331 -1.56 0.39 -16.15
C LEU A 331 -2.25 -0.79 -16.83
N ILE A 332 -1.60 -1.43 -17.82
CA ILE A 332 -2.14 -2.64 -18.47
C ILE A 332 -2.36 -3.75 -17.43
N THR A 333 -1.40 -3.95 -16.53
CA THR A 333 -1.49 -4.95 -15.46
C THR A 333 -2.62 -4.61 -14.47
N TYR A 334 -2.74 -3.34 -14.11
CA TYR A 334 -3.80 -2.83 -13.24
C TYR A 334 -5.20 -3.01 -13.86
N LEU A 335 -5.38 -2.67 -15.15
CA LEU A 335 -6.64 -2.84 -15.86
C LEU A 335 -7.01 -4.32 -16.00
N THR A 336 -6.04 -5.19 -16.28
CA THR A 336 -6.24 -6.64 -16.37
C THR A 336 -6.70 -7.21 -15.02
N SER A 337 -6.05 -6.80 -13.93
CA SER A 337 -6.40 -7.22 -12.57
C SER A 337 -7.77 -6.72 -12.16
N THR A 338 -8.06 -5.44 -12.42
CA THR A 338 -9.36 -4.82 -12.14
C THR A 338 -10.49 -5.49 -12.92
N HIS A 339 -10.27 -5.84 -14.19
CA HIS A 339 -11.23 -6.59 -14.99
C HIS A 339 -11.47 -8.00 -14.43
N ALA A 340 -10.42 -8.70 -14.01
CA ALA A 340 -10.56 -10.02 -13.38
C ALA A 340 -11.37 -9.95 -12.07
N TYR A 341 -11.12 -8.94 -11.22
CA TYR A 341 -11.89 -8.73 -9.98
C TYR A 341 -13.35 -8.40 -10.24
N LEU A 342 -13.63 -7.53 -11.22
CA LEU A 342 -14.99 -7.19 -11.62
C LEU A 342 -15.72 -8.42 -12.15
N SER A 343 -15.08 -9.20 -13.02
CA SER A 343 -15.64 -10.43 -13.59
C SER A 343 -15.96 -11.48 -12.51
N ALA A 344 -15.03 -11.69 -11.58
CA ALA A 344 -15.24 -12.60 -10.46
C ALA A 344 -16.41 -12.16 -9.56
N THR A 345 -16.50 -10.85 -9.28
CA THR A 345 -17.59 -10.28 -8.47
C THR A 345 -18.93 -10.39 -9.19
N SER A 346 -18.95 -10.13 -10.50
CA SER A 346 -20.11 -10.32 -11.38
C SER A 346 -20.62 -11.77 -11.33
N GLY A 347 -19.71 -12.74 -11.34
CA GLY A 347 -20.01 -14.17 -11.22
C GLY A 347 -20.61 -14.54 -9.86
N ILE A 348 -20.03 -14.04 -8.76
CA ILE A 348 -20.56 -14.25 -7.39
C ILE A 348 -22.01 -13.72 -7.28
N LEU A 349 -22.26 -12.53 -7.84
CA LEU A 349 -23.55 -11.86 -7.75
C LEU A 349 -24.54 -12.31 -8.84
N SER A 350 -24.09 -13.13 -9.79
CA SER A 350 -24.87 -13.60 -10.94
C SER A 350 -25.55 -12.46 -11.70
N CYS A 351 -24.79 -11.39 -11.98
CA CYS A 351 -25.28 -10.21 -12.71
C CYS A 351 -24.27 -9.78 -13.78
N GLY A 352 -24.64 -8.82 -14.64
CA GLY A 352 -23.70 -8.20 -15.58
C GLY A 352 -22.77 -7.20 -14.89
N ALA A 353 -21.55 -7.02 -15.41
CA ALA A 353 -20.54 -6.14 -14.80
C ALA A 353 -21.02 -4.70 -14.50
N PRO A 354 -21.81 -4.02 -15.36
CA PRO A 354 -22.36 -2.70 -15.04
C PRO A 354 -23.39 -2.70 -13.89
N GLN A 355 -24.00 -3.85 -13.58
CA GLN A 355 -25.03 -4.00 -12.55
C GLN A 355 -24.44 -4.37 -11.18
N VAL A 356 -23.14 -4.70 -11.12
CA VAL A 356 -22.47 -5.10 -9.88
C VAL A 356 -22.71 -4.11 -8.73
N PRO A 357 -22.56 -2.78 -8.90
CA PRO A 357 -22.78 -1.83 -7.80
C PRO A 357 -24.20 -1.90 -7.23
N GLU A 358 -25.22 -1.85 -8.10
CA GLU A 358 -26.63 -1.95 -7.70
C GLU A 358 -26.92 -3.30 -7.00
N ARG A 359 -26.36 -4.40 -7.52
CA ARG A 359 -26.54 -5.73 -6.93
C ARG A 359 -25.89 -5.85 -5.56
N VAL A 360 -24.74 -5.21 -5.33
CA VAL A 360 -24.10 -5.13 -4.01
C VAL A 360 -24.99 -4.35 -3.03
N GLU A 361 -25.54 -3.20 -3.45
CA GLU A 361 -26.45 -2.41 -2.60
C GLU A 361 -27.69 -3.23 -2.19
N LEU A 362 -28.28 -3.98 -3.13
CA LEU A 362 -29.40 -4.89 -2.84
C LEU A 362 -29.04 -5.96 -1.80
N VAL A 363 -27.88 -6.61 -1.94
CA VAL A 363 -27.41 -7.62 -0.98
C VAL A 363 -27.20 -7.02 0.41
N VAL A 364 -26.66 -5.79 0.49
CA VAL A 364 -26.47 -5.08 1.76
C VAL A 364 -27.82 -4.75 2.41
N GLU A 365 -28.80 -4.29 1.63
CA GLU A 365 -30.14 -3.98 2.12
C GLU A 365 -30.93 -5.24 2.52
N GLU A 366 -30.84 -6.34 1.77
CA GLU A 366 -31.41 -7.63 2.14
C GLU A 366 -30.81 -8.15 3.43
N ARG A 367 -29.49 -8.04 3.62
CA ARG A 367 -28.82 -8.39 4.88
C ARG A 367 -29.37 -7.57 6.05
N LYS A 368 -29.51 -6.24 5.89
CA LYS A 368 -30.07 -5.38 6.95
C LYS A 368 -31.51 -5.78 7.29
N LYS A 369 -32.36 -6.05 6.30
CA LYS A 369 -33.75 -6.50 6.51
C LYS A 369 -33.80 -7.86 7.21
N ALA A 370 -32.95 -8.81 6.81
CA ALA A 370 -32.87 -10.11 7.45
C ALA A 370 -32.40 -9.99 8.91
N SER A 371 -31.37 -9.19 9.19
CA SER A 371 -30.92 -8.91 10.55
C SER A 371 -32.02 -8.26 11.39
N LYS A 372 -32.76 -7.30 10.84
CA LYS A 372 -33.90 -6.68 11.55
C LYS A 372 -35.00 -7.69 11.87
N ARG A 373 -35.33 -8.57 10.91
CA ARG A 373 -36.33 -9.63 11.15
C ARG A 373 -35.87 -10.61 12.23
N VAL A 374 -34.58 -10.93 12.30
CA VAL A 374 -34.02 -11.76 13.38
C VAL A 374 -34.20 -11.07 14.73
N GLU A 375 -33.90 -9.78 14.86
CA GLU A 375 -34.11 -9.03 16.11
C GLU A 375 -35.59 -8.99 16.55
N ASP A 376 -36.52 -8.82 15.59
CA ASP A 376 -37.95 -8.80 15.87
C ASP A 376 -38.43 -10.18 16.34
N LEU A 377 -37.98 -11.26 15.68
CA LEU A 377 -38.27 -12.64 16.08
C LEU A 377 -37.64 -13.00 17.43
N GLU A 378 -36.42 -12.58 17.71
CA GLU A 378 -35.79 -12.74 19.02
C GLU A 378 -36.59 -12.00 20.10
N SER A 379 -37.16 -10.83 19.80
CA SER A 379 -38.00 -10.08 20.74
C SER A 379 -39.34 -10.79 21.00
N GLU A 380 -40.00 -11.31 19.95
CA GLU A 380 -41.22 -12.14 20.07
C GLU A 380 -40.94 -13.41 20.90
N LEU A 381 -39.84 -14.12 20.61
CA LEU A 381 -39.43 -15.32 21.33
C LEU A 381 -39.06 -15.01 22.79
N ALA A 382 -38.41 -13.87 23.07
CA ALA A 382 -38.10 -13.43 24.42
C ALA A 382 -39.36 -13.28 25.27
N ALA A 383 -40.43 -12.72 24.70
CA ALA A 383 -41.71 -12.55 25.37
C ALA A 383 -42.37 -13.90 25.70
N GLU A 384 -42.37 -14.85 24.77
CA GLU A 384 -42.92 -16.19 25.02
C GLU A 384 -42.10 -16.99 26.04
N LEU A 385 -40.78 -16.90 25.98
CA LEU A 385 -39.90 -17.52 26.99
C LEU A 385 -40.14 -16.92 28.38
N ALA A 386 -40.31 -15.61 28.48
CA ALA A 386 -40.63 -14.94 29.74
C ALA A 386 -41.95 -15.45 30.35
N LYS A 387 -43.02 -15.53 29.55
CA LYS A 387 -44.30 -16.12 29.97
C LYS A 387 -44.15 -17.56 30.45
N GLY A 388 -43.41 -18.38 29.69
CA GLY A 388 -43.13 -19.77 30.05
C GLY A 388 -42.38 -19.90 31.38
N LEU A 389 -41.41 -19.02 31.65
CA LEU A 389 -40.69 -18.97 32.93
C LEU A 389 -41.64 -18.62 34.09
N ILE A 390 -42.54 -17.65 33.90
CA ILE A 390 -43.52 -17.26 34.92
C ILE A 390 -44.49 -18.41 35.21
N ILE A 391 -45.02 -19.07 34.18
CA ILE A 391 -45.91 -20.23 34.35
C ILE A 391 -45.18 -21.34 35.10
N SER A 392 -43.92 -21.62 34.76
CA SER A 392 -43.12 -22.65 35.41
C SER A 392 -42.79 -22.36 36.89
N SER A 393 -42.88 -21.10 37.31
CA SER A 393 -42.63 -20.70 38.70
C SER A 393 -43.74 -21.07 39.69
N GLY A 394 -44.90 -21.53 39.20
CA GLY A 394 -46.05 -21.89 40.04
C GLY A 394 -46.74 -20.69 40.70
N SER A 395 -47.85 -20.98 41.41
CA SER A 395 -48.73 -19.98 42.04
C SER A 395 -48.39 -19.67 43.51
N ASP A 396 -47.27 -20.18 44.03
CA ASP A 396 -46.86 -19.93 45.42
C ASP A 396 -46.60 -18.43 45.66
N GLU A 397 -46.97 -17.93 46.86
CA GLU A 397 -46.78 -16.53 47.26
C GLU A 397 -45.30 -16.14 47.50
N GLY A 398 -44.38 -17.11 47.42
CA GLY A 398 -42.95 -16.89 47.65
C GLY A 398 -42.20 -16.18 46.49
N PRO A 399 -40.92 -15.80 46.71
CA PRO A 399 -40.09 -15.19 45.68
C PRO A 399 -39.80 -16.16 44.53
N ILE A 400 -39.81 -15.66 43.30
CA ILE A 400 -39.49 -16.46 42.10
C ILE A 400 -37.97 -16.57 41.95
N ILE A 401 -37.40 -17.73 42.22
CA ILE A 401 -35.96 -17.99 42.03
C ILE A 401 -35.78 -19.07 40.97
N LEU A 402 -35.27 -18.70 39.79
CA LEU A 402 -35.18 -19.59 38.63
C LEU A 402 -33.81 -19.51 37.95
N HIS A 403 -33.40 -20.64 37.39
CA HIS A 403 -32.30 -20.73 36.44
C HIS A 403 -32.80 -21.34 35.13
N LYS A 404 -32.41 -20.74 34.00
CA LYS A 404 -32.66 -21.28 32.67
C LYS A 404 -31.39 -21.23 31.82
N HIS A 405 -30.92 -22.42 31.44
CA HIS A 405 -29.90 -22.59 30.40
C HIS A 405 -30.55 -22.71 29.02
N ARG A 406 -29.87 -22.22 27.99
CA ARG A 406 -30.22 -22.41 26.58
C ARG A 406 -28.96 -22.63 25.74
N ILE A 407 -29.17 -23.21 24.55
CA ILE A 407 -28.15 -23.30 23.52
C ILE A 407 -28.55 -22.31 22.42
N ASP A 408 -27.62 -21.42 22.06
CA ASP A 408 -27.87 -20.35 21.09
C ASP A 408 -26.57 -19.90 20.41
N ASP A 409 -26.59 -19.87 19.07
CA ASP A 409 -25.48 -19.39 18.24
C ASP A 409 -25.63 -17.91 17.83
N SER A 410 -26.59 -17.20 18.44
CA SER A 410 -26.80 -15.76 18.20
C SER A 410 -25.51 -14.97 18.46
N ALA A 411 -25.17 -14.10 17.50
CA ALA A 411 -24.03 -13.20 17.59
C ALA A 411 -24.19 -12.16 18.72
N ASN A 412 -25.40 -11.94 19.22
CA ASN A 412 -25.72 -11.03 20.31
C ASN A 412 -26.38 -11.76 21.49
N THR A 413 -25.75 -12.82 21.97
CA THR A 413 -26.27 -13.67 23.06
C THR A 413 -26.69 -12.87 24.29
N LEU A 414 -25.86 -11.91 24.74
CA LEU A 414 -26.19 -11.08 25.92
C LEU A 414 -27.39 -10.18 25.66
N GLY A 415 -27.50 -9.60 24.45
CA GLY A 415 -28.65 -8.81 24.05
C GLY A 415 -29.95 -9.60 24.15
N PHE A 416 -29.95 -10.83 23.64
CA PHE A 416 -31.14 -11.68 23.71
C PHE A 416 -31.49 -12.11 25.15
N LEU A 417 -30.50 -12.47 25.98
CA LEU A 417 -30.75 -12.73 27.41
C LEU A 417 -31.32 -11.49 28.11
N SER A 418 -30.87 -10.29 27.75
CA SER A 418 -31.42 -9.04 28.26
C SER A 418 -32.86 -8.80 27.79
N SER A 419 -33.23 -9.18 26.56
CA SER A 419 -34.61 -9.12 26.08
C SER A 419 -35.52 -10.06 26.87
N ILE A 420 -35.10 -11.30 27.14
CA ILE A 420 -35.85 -12.26 27.97
C ILE A 420 -36.04 -11.69 29.38
N SER A 421 -34.96 -11.19 29.99
CA SER A 421 -35.04 -10.56 31.31
C SER A 421 -36.00 -9.38 31.34
N THR A 422 -35.98 -8.53 30.32
CA THR A 422 -36.82 -7.32 30.28
C THR A 422 -38.29 -7.69 30.11
N ALA A 423 -38.59 -8.65 29.23
CA ALA A 423 -39.94 -9.19 29.07
C ALA A 423 -40.46 -9.83 30.38
N PHE A 424 -39.62 -10.60 31.07
CA PHE A 424 -39.95 -11.21 32.36
C PHE A 424 -40.25 -10.17 33.45
N SER A 425 -39.40 -9.15 33.58
CA SER A 425 -39.60 -8.06 34.54
C SER A 425 -40.90 -7.28 34.27
N ASN A 426 -41.20 -7.00 32.99
CA ASN A 426 -42.41 -6.28 32.61
C ASN A 426 -43.66 -7.10 32.96
N GLU A 427 -43.69 -8.38 32.61
CA GLU A 427 -44.84 -9.24 32.87
C GLU A 427 -45.13 -9.36 34.38
N ILE A 428 -44.10 -9.57 35.22
CA ILE A 428 -44.25 -9.55 36.69
C ILE A 428 -44.77 -8.19 37.17
N GLY A 429 -44.24 -7.09 36.63
CA GLY A 429 -44.65 -5.73 36.99
C GLY A 429 -46.11 -5.40 36.68
N THR A 430 -46.73 -6.12 35.74
CA THR A 430 -48.17 -5.94 35.41
C THR A 430 -49.12 -6.68 36.36
N THR A 431 -48.61 -7.58 37.21
CA THR A 431 -49.44 -8.31 38.18
C THR A 431 -49.85 -7.40 39.35
N SER A 432 -51.03 -7.64 39.94
CA SER A 432 -51.58 -6.82 41.03
C SER A 432 -50.75 -6.87 42.32
N ASN A 433 -49.93 -7.92 42.49
CA ASN A 433 -48.97 -8.06 43.58
C ASN A 433 -47.64 -8.62 43.03
N PRO A 434 -46.71 -7.77 42.57
CA PRO A 434 -45.49 -8.22 41.92
C PRO A 434 -44.59 -8.97 42.89
N ARG A 435 -44.38 -10.27 42.62
CA ARG A 435 -43.50 -11.13 43.42
C ARG A 435 -42.04 -10.70 43.28
N PRO A 436 -41.25 -10.66 44.37
CA PRO A 436 -39.80 -10.55 44.28
C PRO A 436 -39.24 -11.70 43.43
N TYR A 437 -38.19 -11.44 42.64
CA TYR A 437 -37.63 -12.45 41.76
C TYR A 437 -36.11 -12.37 41.66
N LEU A 438 -35.50 -13.51 41.31
CA LEU A 438 -34.10 -13.67 40.98
C LEU A 438 -33.97 -14.72 39.86
N LEU A 439 -33.54 -14.28 38.69
CA LEU A 439 -33.45 -15.06 37.47
C LEU A 439 -31.99 -15.16 37.02
N VAL A 440 -31.49 -16.38 36.86
CA VAL A 440 -30.22 -16.67 36.20
C VAL A 440 -30.51 -17.21 34.81
N LEU A 441 -30.02 -16.52 33.79
CA LEU A 441 -30.07 -16.96 32.40
C LEU A 441 -28.67 -17.29 31.93
N SER A 442 -28.49 -18.44 31.29
CA SER A 442 -27.20 -18.82 30.71
C SER A 442 -27.40 -19.32 29.28
N SER A 443 -26.44 -19.02 28.40
CA SER A 443 -26.52 -19.40 26.99
C SER A 443 -25.15 -19.82 26.47
N SER A 444 -25.07 -21.06 25.97
CA SER A 444 -23.87 -21.63 25.36
C SER A 444 -24.05 -21.77 23.84
N PRO A 445 -22.98 -21.69 23.03
CA PRO A 445 -23.06 -22.01 21.60
C PRO A 445 -23.28 -23.51 21.40
N SER A 446 -23.87 -23.89 20.27
CA SER A 446 -24.12 -25.30 19.93
C SER A 446 -22.83 -26.09 19.72
N MET A 447 -21.83 -25.45 19.13
CA MET A 447 -20.47 -25.98 18.99
C MET A 447 -19.55 -25.35 20.02
N GLN A 448 -19.15 -26.15 21.02
CA GLN A 448 -18.30 -25.70 22.10
C GLN A 448 -16.87 -26.21 21.94
N THR A 449 -15.91 -25.35 22.25
CA THR A 449 -14.48 -25.69 22.30
C THR A 449 -13.93 -25.32 23.69
N THR A 450 -12.68 -25.67 23.97
CA THR A 450 -12.01 -25.24 25.21
C THR A 450 -11.83 -23.72 25.33
N SER A 451 -11.95 -23.00 24.22
CA SER A 451 -12.02 -21.53 24.15
C SER A 451 -13.44 -20.99 23.95
N GLY A 452 -14.45 -21.86 23.91
CA GLY A 452 -15.86 -21.51 23.82
C GLY A 452 -16.28 -20.63 24.99
N THR A 453 -17.22 -19.73 24.75
CA THR A 453 -17.71 -18.79 25.78
C THR A 453 -19.19 -18.96 26.00
N THR A 454 -19.58 -19.28 27.22
CA THR A 454 -20.98 -19.26 27.67
C THR A 454 -21.25 -17.93 28.36
N VAL A 455 -22.32 -17.24 27.94
CA VAL A 455 -22.76 -16.00 28.57
C VAL A 455 -23.72 -16.33 29.70
N VAL A 456 -23.53 -15.72 30.87
CA VAL A 456 -24.39 -15.85 32.03
C VAL A 456 -24.87 -14.47 32.45
N MET A 457 -26.16 -14.33 32.75
CA MET A 457 -26.81 -13.11 33.18
C MET A 457 -27.65 -13.39 34.42
N VAL A 458 -27.53 -12.54 35.44
CA VAL A 458 -28.32 -12.59 36.67
C VAL A 458 -29.13 -11.31 36.75
N VAL A 459 -30.44 -11.42 36.95
CA VAL A 459 -31.34 -10.28 37.14
C VAL A 459 -32.26 -10.56 38.29
N GLY A 460 -32.50 -9.56 39.13
CA GLY A 460 -33.42 -9.73 40.26
C GLY A 460 -33.97 -8.42 40.77
N SER A 461 -35.02 -8.50 41.59
CA SER A 461 -35.64 -7.34 42.23
C SER A 461 -34.83 -6.79 43.42
N ASP A 462 -33.91 -7.58 43.98
CA ASP A 462 -33.00 -7.17 45.06
C ASP A 462 -31.53 -7.18 44.57
N GLU A 463 -30.93 -6.00 44.51
CA GLU A 463 -29.54 -5.79 44.07
C GLU A 463 -28.52 -6.54 44.93
N LYS A 464 -28.80 -6.75 46.23
CA LYS A 464 -27.91 -7.49 47.13
C LYS A 464 -27.87 -8.97 46.77
N GLN A 465 -29.03 -9.55 46.44
CA GLN A 465 -29.14 -10.94 45.99
C GLN A 465 -28.46 -11.14 44.63
N VAL A 466 -28.66 -10.20 43.70
CA VAL A 466 -27.97 -10.22 42.39
C VAL A 466 -26.46 -10.21 42.55
N LYS A 467 -25.93 -9.32 43.41
CA LYS A 467 -24.50 -9.26 43.71
C LYS A 467 -23.99 -10.56 44.34
N LEU A 468 -24.71 -11.10 45.33
CA LEU A 468 -24.33 -12.32 46.02
C LEU A 468 -24.25 -13.52 45.07
N VAL A 469 -25.25 -13.69 44.18
CA VAL A 469 -25.21 -14.74 43.15
C VAL A 469 -24.08 -14.50 42.16
N GLY A 470 -23.89 -13.27 41.69
CA GLY A 470 -22.78 -12.93 40.79
C GLY A 470 -21.40 -13.27 41.37
N ASP A 471 -21.20 -12.99 42.65
CA ASP A 471 -19.96 -13.34 43.37
C ASP A 471 -19.82 -14.86 43.58
N ALA A 472 -20.93 -15.57 43.85
CA ALA A 472 -20.94 -17.03 43.92
C ALA A 472 -20.63 -17.70 42.58
N LEU A 473 -21.16 -17.18 41.46
CA LEU A 473 -20.84 -17.64 40.10
C LEU A 473 -19.35 -17.42 39.78
N ARG A 474 -18.79 -16.29 40.21
CA ARG A 474 -17.35 -16.03 40.07
C ARG A 474 -16.50 -17.04 40.85
N ALA A 475 -16.90 -17.34 42.10
CA ALA A 475 -16.14 -18.21 42.98
C ALA A 475 -16.25 -19.70 42.63
N LYS A 476 -17.47 -20.21 42.40
CA LYS A 476 -17.74 -21.64 42.17
C LYS A 476 -17.56 -22.07 40.71
N LEU A 477 -17.93 -21.21 39.76
CA LEU A 477 -17.97 -21.52 38.32
C LEU A 477 -16.89 -20.78 37.51
N ALA A 478 -16.05 -19.97 38.17
CA ALA A 478 -15.03 -19.15 37.50
C ALA A 478 -15.58 -18.20 36.41
N VAL A 479 -16.84 -17.79 36.52
CA VAL A 479 -17.46 -16.85 35.57
C VAL A 479 -16.82 -15.46 35.75
N LYS A 480 -16.26 -14.91 34.67
CA LYS A 480 -15.65 -13.57 34.67
C LYS A 480 -16.70 -12.56 34.23
N GLY A 481 -17.12 -11.69 35.16
CA GLY A 481 -18.22 -10.76 34.91
C GLY A 481 -18.29 -9.62 35.91
N GLY A 482 -19.32 -8.80 35.75
CA GLY A 482 -19.62 -7.65 36.59
C GLY A 482 -21.08 -7.22 36.42
N GLY A 483 -21.56 -6.42 37.36
CA GLY A 483 -22.94 -5.96 37.38
C GLY A 483 -23.09 -4.67 38.16
N LYS A 484 -24.19 -3.97 37.92
CA LYS A 484 -24.60 -2.80 38.70
C LYS A 484 -26.10 -2.87 38.93
N GLY A 485 -26.50 -2.64 40.17
CA GLY A 485 -27.89 -2.67 40.60
C GLY A 485 -28.55 -4.03 40.37
N ALA A 486 -29.74 -4.01 39.78
CA ALA A 486 -30.58 -5.19 39.52
C ALA A 486 -30.05 -6.17 38.45
N LYS A 487 -28.88 -5.92 37.82
CA LYS A 487 -28.33 -6.75 36.74
C LYS A 487 -26.85 -7.06 36.92
N TRP A 488 -26.47 -8.30 36.63
CA TRP A 488 -25.10 -8.77 36.55
C TRP A 488 -24.91 -9.65 35.31
N SER A 489 -23.76 -9.59 34.66
CA SER A 489 -23.45 -10.46 33.53
C SER A 489 -22.00 -10.90 33.52
N GLY A 490 -21.73 -12.06 32.97
CA GLY A 490 -20.40 -12.62 32.92
C GLY A 490 -20.25 -13.69 31.84
N LYS A 491 -19.01 -14.11 31.65
CA LYS A 491 -18.60 -15.08 30.65
C LYS A 491 -17.87 -16.24 31.34
N TYR A 492 -18.32 -17.45 31.07
CA TYR A 492 -17.61 -18.68 31.36
C TYR A 492 -16.82 -19.09 30.13
N THR A 493 -15.54 -19.48 30.31
CA THR A 493 -14.70 -19.97 29.20
C THR A 493 -14.45 -21.46 29.38
N GLY A 494 -14.78 -22.23 28.36
CA GLY A 494 -14.65 -23.68 28.35
C GLY A 494 -15.90 -24.36 27.81
N VAL A 495 -15.93 -25.70 27.93
CA VAL A 495 -17.09 -26.50 27.58
C VAL A 495 -18.06 -26.53 28.75
N TRP A 496 -19.24 -25.94 28.56
CA TRP A 496 -20.38 -26.01 29.44
C TRP A 496 -20.98 -27.42 29.40
N LYS A 497 -20.91 -28.15 30.51
CA LYS A 497 -21.53 -29.46 30.67
C LYS A 497 -22.82 -29.26 31.44
N ASP A 498 -23.95 -29.30 30.73
CA ASP A 498 -25.28 -29.02 31.28
C ASP A 498 -25.52 -29.66 32.66
N ASN A 499 -25.20 -30.94 32.83
CA ASN A 499 -25.43 -31.66 34.10
C ASN A 499 -24.58 -31.16 35.27
N LYS A 500 -23.41 -30.55 35.01
CA LYS A 500 -22.46 -30.12 36.03
C LYS A 500 -22.63 -28.64 36.33
N GLU A 501 -22.49 -27.79 35.31
CA GLU A 501 -22.54 -26.34 35.49
C GLU A 501 -23.97 -25.87 35.86
N ASN A 502 -25.03 -26.47 35.30
CA ASN A 502 -26.39 -26.09 35.70
C ASN A 502 -26.68 -26.51 37.15
N ALA A 503 -26.27 -27.72 37.56
CA ALA A 503 -26.45 -28.18 38.94
C ALA A 503 -25.72 -27.30 39.96
N GLN A 504 -24.54 -26.76 39.63
CA GLN A 504 -23.83 -25.81 40.48
C GLN A 504 -24.56 -24.47 40.61
N ILE A 505 -25.21 -23.99 39.55
CA ILE A 505 -26.07 -22.80 39.61
C ILE A 505 -27.29 -23.08 40.49
N ASP A 506 -27.93 -24.23 40.30
CA ASP A 506 -29.11 -24.61 41.07
C ASP A 506 -28.77 -24.74 42.57
N GLU A 507 -27.60 -25.30 42.92
CA GLU A 507 -27.09 -25.34 44.30
C GLU A 507 -26.88 -23.93 44.90
N ILE A 508 -26.36 -22.98 44.10
CA ILE A 508 -26.22 -21.58 44.53
C ILE A 508 -27.60 -20.96 44.82
N LEU A 509 -28.60 -21.26 44.00
CA LEU A 509 -29.95 -20.72 44.15
C LEU A 509 -30.74 -21.37 45.29
N GLU A 510 -30.60 -22.68 45.52
CA GLU A 510 -31.22 -23.39 46.65
C GLU A 510 -30.72 -22.87 48.00
N ALA A 511 -29.45 -22.50 48.11
CA ALA A 511 -28.88 -21.88 49.31
C ALA A 511 -29.54 -20.52 49.68
N LEU A 512 -30.27 -19.90 48.75
CA LEU A 512 -31.02 -18.66 48.97
C LEU A 512 -32.49 -18.88 49.35
N LYS A 513 -33.05 -20.07 49.06
CA LYS A 513 -34.43 -20.43 49.41
C LYS A 513 -34.60 -20.79 50.89
N VAL A 514 -33.51 -21.13 51.58
CA VAL A 514 -33.54 -21.47 53.01
C VAL A 514 -33.62 -20.17 53.84
N PRO A 515 -34.67 -19.95 54.65
CA PRO A 515 -34.72 -18.78 55.51
C PRO A 515 -33.55 -18.83 56.50
N LYS A 516 -32.69 -17.81 56.47
CA LYS A 516 -31.71 -17.62 57.54
C LYS A 516 -32.49 -17.35 58.82
N LEU A 517 -32.52 -18.33 59.71
CA LEU A 517 -33.02 -18.16 61.08
C LEU A 517 -32.35 -16.92 61.69
N PRO A 518 -33.10 -16.00 62.31
CA PRO A 518 -32.52 -14.84 62.94
C PRO A 518 -31.61 -15.30 64.10
N VAL A 519 -30.38 -14.76 64.12
CA VAL A 519 -29.43 -14.89 65.24
C VAL A 519 -29.84 -13.98 66.38
#